data_AF-A0A9W6PEW3-F1
#
_entry.id   AF-A0A9W6PEW3-F1
#
_cell.length_a   1.000
_cell.length_b   1.000
_cell.length_c   1.000
_cell.angle_alpha   90.00
_cell.angle_beta   90.00
_cell.angle_gamma   90.00
#
_symmetry.space_group_name_H-M   'P 1'
#
loop_
_entity.id
_entity.type
_entity.pdbx_description
1 polymer ?
#
loop_
_entity_poly.entity_id
_entity_poly.type
_entity_poly.pdbx_seq_one_letter_code
_entity_poly.pdbx_strand_id
1 'polypeptide(L)'
;MPEPLPPTAVPATPGPVRWSVACVAGLVYGCLLVVPLVLVTFFMRNYPLHALGWTGQDPNEDDGMLPWFMVLVPLLLLAVLGWVLVGLLGRRALGLPRRQWHRVRAGLAVLPFGTLLLVGLLQSAF
;
A
#
# COMPACT_ATOMS: atom_id res chain seq x y z
N MET A 1 49.96 -20.92 -13.71
CA MET A 1 48.64 -21.30 -13.17
C MET A 1 47.89 -20.02 -12.85
N PRO A 2 46.73 -19.75 -13.45
CA PRO A 2 45.90 -18.61 -13.05
C PRO A 2 45.34 -18.86 -11.64
N GLU A 3 45.37 -17.82 -10.81
CA GLU A 3 44.85 -17.84 -9.45
C GLU A 3 43.33 -18.12 -9.47
N PRO A 4 42.79 -19.02 -8.62
CA PRO A 4 41.36 -19.23 -8.55
C PRO A 4 40.67 -17.95 -8.07
N LEU A 5 39.76 -17.43 -8.89
CA LEU A 5 38.94 -16.25 -8.57
C LEU A 5 38.28 -16.42 -7.19
N PRO A 6 38.34 -15.40 -6.31
CA PRO A 6 37.77 -15.49 -4.97
C PRO A 6 36.27 -15.81 -5.06
N PRO A 7 35.73 -16.65 -4.16
CA PRO A 7 34.32 -17.01 -4.17
C PRO A 7 33.51 -15.73 -4.16
N THR A 8 32.75 -15.50 -5.23
CA THR A 8 31.85 -14.35 -5.37
C THR A 8 31.04 -14.24 -4.08
N ALA A 9 31.28 -13.17 -3.32
CA ALA A 9 30.68 -12.99 -2.01
C ALA A 9 29.16 -13.15 -2.13
N VAL A 10 28.62 -14.23 -1.56
CA VAL A 10 27.17 -14.40 -1.43
C VAL A 10 26.69 -13.18 -0.64
N PRO A 11 25.75 -12.37 -1.18
CA PRO A 11 25.31 -11.17 -0.49
C PRO A 11 24.79 -11.57 0.89
N ALA A 12 25.40 -11.01 1.94
CA ALA A 12 25.04 -11.31 3.31
C ALA A 12 23.55 -11.03 3.51
N THR A 13 22.81 -12.04 3.98
CA THR A 13 21.39 -11.88 4.31
C THR A 13 21.25 -10.82 5.40
N PRO A 14 20.35 -9.84 5.24
CA PRO A 14 20.16 -8.80 6.24
C PRO A 14 19.79 -9.40 7.59
N GLY A 15 20.39 -8.88 8.65
CA GLY A 15 20.13 -9.34 10.02
C GLY A 15 18.66 -9.17 10.43
N PRO A 16 18.18 -9.96 11.40
CA PRO A 16 16.76 -10.04 11.77
C PRO A 16 16.16 -8.68 12.17
N VAL A 17 16.95 -7.82 12.82
CA VAL A 17 16.51 -6.47 13.23
C VAL A 17 16.15 -5.59 12.02
N ARG A 18 16.96 -5.62 10.97
CA ARG A 18 16.70 -4.83 9.74
C ARG A 18 15.44 -5.30 9.04
N TRP A 19 15.22 -6.61 9.03
CA TRP A 19 13.99 -7.22 8.52
C TRP A 19 12.76 -6.76 9.30
N SER A 20 12.80 -6.83 10.63
CA SER A 20 11.69 -6.37 11.48
C SER A 20 11.39 -4.89 11.25
N VAL A 21 12.40 -4.02 11.20
CA VAL A 21 12.21 -2.59 10.94
C VAL A 21 11.53 -2.34 9.59
N ALA A 22 11.96 -3.05 8.54
CA ALA A 22 11.37 -2.91 7.21
C ALA A 22 9.92 -3.42 7.15
N CYS A 23 9.61 -4.52 7.84
CA CYS A 23 8.25 -5.02 7.97
C CYS A 23 7.37 -4.04 8.76
N VAL A 24 7.84 -3.52 9.90
CA VAL A 24 7.09 -2.54 10.70
C VAL A 24 6.83 -1.28 9.87
N ALA A 25 7.84 -0.75 9.17
CA ALA A 25 7.66 0.41 8.30
C ALA A 25 6.63 0.14 7.19
N GLY A 26 6.66 -1.05 6.58
CA GLY A 26 5.69 -1.46 5.57
C GLY A 26 4.26 -1.56 6.13
N LEU A 27 4.11 -2.10 7.34
CA LEU A 27 2.82 -2.26 8.00
C LEU A 27 2.23 -0.91 8.42
N VAL A 28 3.04 -0.05 9.07
CA VAL A 28 2.64 1.32 9.45
C VAL A 28 2.20 2.11 8.23
N TYR A 29 2.96 2.02 7.15
CA TYR A 29 2.60 2.64 5.89
C TYR A 29 1.30 2.05 5.30
N GLY A 30 1.10 0.73 5.39
CA GLY A 30 -0.16 0.09 5.03
C GLY A 30 -1.35 0.63 5.82
N CYS A 31 -1.19 0.84 7.13
CA CYS A 31 -2.22 1.45 7.99
C CYS A 31 -2.53 2.88 7.54
N LEU A 32 -1.51 3.68 7.19
CA LEU A 32 -1.72 5.02 6.62
C LEU A 32 -2.44 4.97 5.28
N LEU A 33 -2.24 3.91 4.48
CA LEU A 33 -2.89 3.74 3.19
C LEU A 33 -4.38 3.37 3.29
N VAL A 34 -4.85 2.94 4.46
CA VAL A 34 -6.27 2.60 4.67
C VAL A 34 -7.15 3.80 4.35
N VAL A 35 -6.79 4.99 4.83
CA VAL A 35 -7.58 6.22 4.64
C VAL A 35 -7.78 6.55 3.16
N PRO A 36 -6.73 6.69 2.33
CA PRO A 36 -6.92 6.95 0.90
C PRO A 36 -7.68 5.83 0.18
N LEU A 37 -7.47 4.56 0.53
CA LEU A 37 -8.18 3.45 -0.11
C LEU A 37 -9.68 3.44 0.22
N VAL A 38 -10.04 3.74 1.47
CA VAL A 38 -11.44 3.90 1.86
C VAL A 38 -12.07 5.08 1.12
N LEU A 39 -11.39 6.23 1.06
CA LEU A 39 -11.88 7.40 0.33
C LEU A 39 -12.05 7.13 -1.17
N VAL A 40 -11.13 6.40 -1.81
CA VAL A 40 -11.28 5.97 -3.22
C VAL A 40 -12.53 5.09 -3.35
N THR A 41 -12.75 4.16 -2.42
CA THR A 41 -13.93 3.28 -2.47
C THR A 41 -15.23 4.08 -2.33
N PHE A 42 -15.25 5.06 -1.43
CA PHE A 42 -16.40 5.94 -1.22
C PHE A 42 -16.67 6.82 -2.44
N PHE A 43 -15.62 7.46 -2.99
CA PHE A 43 -15.71 8.24 -4.23
C PHE A 43 -16.26 7.38 -5.38
N MET A 44 -15.73 6.15 -5.54
CA MET A 44 -16.17 5.24 -6.59
C MET A 44 -17.66 4.90 -6.45
N ARG A 45 -18.14 4.60 -5.24
CA ARG A 45 -19.55 4.28 -4.97
C ARG A 45 -20.49 5.46 -5.25
N ASN A 46 -20.11 6.69 -4.91
CA ASN A 46 -21.00 7.84 -5.02
C ASN A 46 -20.99 8.49 -6.41
N TYR A 47 -19.93 8.31 -7.20
CA TYR A 47 -19.80 9.00 -8.49
C TYR A 47 -19.76 8.06 -9.70
N PRO A 48 -18.65 7.39 -10.06
CA PRO A 48 -18.60 6.60 -11.28
C PRO A 48 -19.50 5.35 -11.23
N LEU A 49 -19.54 4.64 -10.10
CA LEU A 49 -20.40 3.45 -9.99
C LEU A 49 -21.89 3.84 -9.90
N HIS A 50 -22.19 4.98 -9.29
CA HIS A 50 -23.55 5.54 -9.28
C HIS A 50 -23.98 5.98 -10.69
N ALA A 51 -23.10 6.64 -11.45
CA ALA A 51 -23.36 7.01 -12.84
C ALA A 51 -23.58 5.80 -13.75
N LEU A 52 -23.03 4.63 -13.38
CA LEU A 52 -23.26 3.34 -14.04
C LEU A 52 -24.51 2.60 -13.52
N GLY A 53 -25.20 3.14 -12.51
CA GLY A 53 -26.38 2.53 -11.88
C GLY A 53 -26.07 1.31 -11.01
N TRP A 54 -24.82 1.09 -10.61
CA TRP A 54 -24.42 -0.06 -9.80
C TRP A 54 -24.58 0.16 -8.29
N THR A 55 -24.67 1.41 -7.86
CA THR A 55 -24.74 1.81 -6.44
C THR A 55 -25.72 2.96 -6.26
N GLY A 56 -26.33 3.08 -5.08
CA GLY A 56 -27.11 4.26 -4.71
C GLY A 56 -26.19 5.37 -4.19
N GLN A 57 -26.48 6.62 -4.54
CA GLN A 57 -25.79 7.79 -4.00
C GLN A 57 -26.20 8.03 -2.54
N ASP A 58 -25.23 8.36 -1.69
CA ASP A 58 -25.48 8.75 -0.31
C ASP A 58 -26.23 10.10 -0.27
N PRO A 59 -27.39 10.19 0.41
CA PRO A 59 -28.17 11.43 0.49
C PRO A 59 -27.45 12.59 1.17
N ASN A 60 -26.34 12.34 1.88
CA ASN A 60 -25.54 13.40 2.48
C ASN A 60 -24.48 13.97 1.51
N GLU A 61 -24.37 13.43 0.30
CA GLU A 61 -23.28 13.75 -0.62
C GLU A 61 -23.77 14.61 -1.80
N ASP A 62 -24.04 15.88 -1.50
CA ASP A 62 -24.57 16.88 -2.44
C ASP A 62 -23.52 17.89 -2.97
N ASP A 63 -22.29 17.84 -2.47
CA ASP A 63 -21.24 18.83 -2.78
C ASP A 63 -20.54 18.61 -4.14
N GLY A 64 -20.94 17.55 -4.87
CA GLY A 64 -20.38 17.19 -6.17
C GLY A 64 -18.93 16.69 -6.13
N MET A 65 -18.33 16.44 -7.29
CA MET A 65 -17.02 15.75 -7.38
C MET A 65 -15.80 16.62 -7.06
N LEU A 66 -15.92 17.95 -7.13
CA LEU A 66 -14.76 18.85 -7.06
C LEU A 66 -14.05 18.83 -5.69
N PRO A 67 -14.78 18.88 -4.55
CA PRO A 67 -14.17 18.72 -3.22
C PRO A 67 -13.46 17.37 -3.06
N TRP A 68 -14.02 16.30 -3.64
CA TRP A 68 -13.38 14.99 -3.66
C TRP A 68 -12.03 15.01 -4.35
N PHE A 69 -11.93 15.61 -5.54
CA PHE A 69 -10.64 15.71 -6.22
C PHE A 69 -9.63 16.54 -5.43
N MET A 70 -10.07 17.64 -4.80
CA MET A 70 -9.20 18.49 -3.98
C MET A 70 -8.57 17.74 -2.79
N VAL A 71 -9.27 16.77 -2.21
CA VAL A 71 -8.76 15.97 -1.08
C VAL A 71 -8.06 14.69 -1.57
N LEU A 72 -8.69 13.95 -2.48
CA LEU A 72 -8.26 12.63 -2.90
C LEU A 72 -6.95 12.69 -3.71
N VAL A 73 -6.80 13.68 -4.60
CA VAL A 73 -5.58 13.82 -5.42
C VAL A 73 -4.33 14.04 -4.58
N PRO A 74 -4.25 15.06 -3.69
CA PRO A 74 -3.05 15.25 -2.87
C PRO A 74 -2.82 14.07 -1.93
N LEU A 75 -3.87 13.47 -1.39
CA LEU A 75 -3.74 12.30 -0.52
C LEU A 75 -3.15 11.10 -1.27
N LEU A 76 -3.60 10.84 -2.50
CA LEU A 76 -3.04 9.78 -3.35
C LEU A 76 -1.61 10.09 -3.77
N LEU A 77 -1.26 11.34 -4.06
CA LEU A 77 0.11 11.74 -4.35
C LEU A 77 1.03 11.49 -3.14
N LEU A 78 0.60 11.86 -1.93
CA LEU A 78 1.33 11.60 -0.70
C LEU A 78 1.48 10.09 -0.44
N ALA A 79 0.44 9.32 -0.70
CA ALA A 79 0.49 7.87 -0.64
C ALA A 79 1.56 7.35 -1.61
N VAL A 80 1.47 7.65 -2.91
CA VAL A 80 2.45 7.19 -3.92
C VAL A 80 3.88 7.62 -3.55
N LEU A 81 4.07 8.84 -3.06
CA LEU A 81 5.38 9.33 -2.62
C LEU A 81 5.92 8.50 -1.44
N GLY A 82 5.11 8.27 -0.42
CA GLY A 82 5.47 7.43 0.72
C GLY A 82 5.79 5.98 0.30
N TRP A 83 5.04 5.44 -0.66
CA TRP A 83 5.31 4.12 -1.23
C TRP A 83 6.70 4.04 -1.82
N VAL A 84 7.06 5.03 -2.65
CA VAL A 84 8.38 5.10 -3.29
C VAL A 84 9.48 5.23 -2.24
N LEU A 85 9.31 6.09 -1.24
CA LEU A 85 10.25 6.28 -0.13
C LEU A 85 10.49 4.99 0.65
N VAL A 86 9.44 4.35 1.17
CA VAL A 86 9.55 3.07 1.90
C VAL A 86 10.24 2.00 1.05
N GLY A 87 9.98 2.00 -0.26
CA GLY A 87 10.66 1.13 -1.22
C GLY A 87 12.15 1.34 -1.33
N LEU A 88 12.55 2.58 -1.57
CA LEU A 88 13.93 2.96 -1.79
C LEU A 88 14.76 2.77 -0.51
N LEU A 89 14.22 3.19 0.64
CA LEU A 89 14.88 3.06 1.93
C LEU A 89 14.99 1.59 2.36
N GLY A 90 13.90 0.83 2.28
CA GLY A 90 13.92 -0.59 2.65
C GLY A 90 14.83 -1.43 1.75
N ARG A 91 14.87 -1.14 0.44
CA ARG A 91 15.78 -1.82 -0.49
C ARG A 91 17.25 -1.54 -0.16
N ARG A 92 17.60 -0.28 0.13
CA ARG A 92 18.96 0.10 0.54
C ARG A 92 19.35 -0.54 1.88
N ALA A 93 18.43 -0.64 2.83
CA ALA A 93 18.70 -1.23 4.14
C ALA A 93 18.88 -2.76 4.12
N LEU A 94 18.16 -3.46 3.24
CA LEU A 94 18.07 -4.92 3.21
C LEU A 94 18.93 -5.60 2.13
N GLY A 95 19.42 -4.89 1.11
CA GLY A 95 20.24 -5.50 0.05
C GLY A 95 19.53 -6.59 -0.77
N LEU A 96 18.20 -6.67 -0.72
CA LEU A 96 17.41 -7.74 -1.33
C LEU A 96 17.23 -7.56 -2.85
N PRO A 97 17.06 -8.67 -3.60
CA PRO A 97 16.69 -8.62 -5.01
C PRO A 97 15.35 -7.91 -5.20
N ARG A 98 15.32 -6.99 -6.17
CA ARG A 98 14.22 -6.04 -6.43
C ARG A 98 12.83 -6.68 -6.45
N ARG A 99 12.68 -7.83 -7.10
CA ARG A 99 11.39 -8.55 -7.24
C ARG A 99 10.84 -9.06 -5.91
N GLN A 100 11.69 -9.62 -5.05
CA GLN A 100 11.26 -10.21 -3.78
C GLN A 100 10.81 -9.13 -2.78
N TRP A 101 11.58 -8.04 -2.70
CA TRP A 101 11.23 -6.88 -1.88
C TRP A 101 9.90 -6.23 -2.30
N HIS A 102 9.65 -6.09 -3.61
CA HIS A 102 8.40 -5.52 -4.10
C HIS A 102 7.17 -6.36 -3.70
N ARG A 103 7.26 -7.69 -3.73
CA ARG A 103 6.15 -8.58 -3.34
C ARG A 103 5.84 -8.49 -1.85
N VAL A 104 6.86 -8.56 -1.00
CA VAL A 104 6.71 -8.45 0.46
C VAL A 104 6.07 -7.11 0.81
N ARG A 105 6.60 -6.02 0.27
CA ARG A 105 6.09 -4.68 0.51
C ARG A 105 4.65 -4.50 0.01
N ALA A 106 4.29 -5.08 -1.14
CA ALA A 106 2.91 -5.10 -1.66
C ALA A 106 1.96 -5.83 -0.70
N GLY A 107 2.35 -7.01 -0.22
CA GLY A 107 1.56 -7.74 0.77
C GLY A 107 1.34 -6.93 2.04
N LEU A 108 2.41 -6.35 2.60
CA LEU A 108 2.33 -5.57 3.84
C LEU A 108 1.48 -4.30 3.73
N ALA A 109 1.48 -3.62 2.59
CA ALA A 109 0.66 -2.42 2.43
C ALA A 109 -0.82 -2.71 2.17
N VAL A 110 -1.14 -3.85 1.54
CA VAL A 110 -2.53 -4.23 1.25
C VAL A 110 -3.20 -4.92 2.44
N LEU A 111 -2.42 -5.57 3.30
CA LEU A 111 -2.90 -6.36 4.45
C LEU A 111 -3.93 -5.61 5.33
N PRO A 112 -3.64 -4.37 5.79
CA PRO A 112 -4.55 -3.65 6.69
C PRO A 112 -5.91 -3.33 6.03
N PHE A 113 -5.89 -2.93 4.77
CA PHE A 113 -7.12 -2.66 4.03
C PHE A 113 -7.90 -3.95 3.73
N GLY A 114 -7.21 -5.03 3.35
CA GLY A 114 -7.82 -6.34 3.16
C GLY A 114 -8.47 -6.88 4.43
N THR A 115 -7.85 -6.68 5.61
CA THR A 115 -8.47 -7.04 6.89
C THR A 115 -9.73 -6.23 7.16
N LEU A 116 -9.73 -4.94 6.84
CA LEU A 116 -10.90 -4.07 7.04
C LEU A 116 -12.05 -4.50 6.12
N LEU A 117 -11.76 -4.78 4.85
CA LEU A 117 -12.74 -5.33 3.90
C LEU A 117 -13.32 -6.66 4.39
N LEU A 118 -12.50 -7.57 4.89
CA LEU A 118 -12.94 -8.86 5.41
C LEU A 118 -13.89 -8.68 6.60
N VAL A 119 -13.54 -7.82 7.55
CA VAL A 119 -14.39 -7.50 8.70
C VAL A 119 -15.71 -6.91 8.26
N GLY A 120 -15.70 -5.95 7.32
CA GLY A 120 -16.92 -5.36 6.78
C GLY A 120 -17.81 -6.38 6.08
N LEU A 121 -17.23 -7.31 5.31
CA LEU A 121 -17.98 -8.40 4.67
C LEU A 121 -18.59 -9.36 5.69
N LEU A 122 -17.87 -9.71 6.74
CA LEU A 122 -18.38 -10.54 7.83
C LEU A 122 -19.56 -9.85 8.54
N GLN A 123 -19.46 -8.54 8.80
CA GLN A 123 -20.55 -7.78 9.40
C GLN A 123 -21.79 -7.68 8.50
N SER A 124 -21.64 -7.74 7.18
CA SER A 124 -22.78 -7.72 6.25
C SER A 124 -23.48 -9.08 6.08
N ALA A 125 -22.90 -10.16 6.60
CA ALA A 125 -23.40 -11.52 6.46
C ALA A 125 -24.21 -12.01 7.67
N PHE A 126 -24.27 -11.23 8.76
CA PHE A 126 -25.00 -11.51 9.99
C PHE A 126 -25.91 -10.32 10.36
#